data_AF-A0A957MCF2-F1
#
_entry.id   AF-A0A957MCF2-F1
#
_cell.length_a   1.000
_cell.length_b   1.000
_cell.length_c   1.000
_cell.angle_alpha   90.00
_cell.angle_beta   90.00
_cell.angle_gamma   90.00
#
_symmetry.space_group_name_H-M   'P 1'
#
loop_
_entity.id
_entity.type
_entity.pdbx_description
1 polymer ?
#
loop_
_entity_poly.entity_id
_entity_poly.type
_entity_poly.pdbx_seq_one_letter_code
_entity_poly.pdbx_strand_id
1 'polypeptide(L)' 'MADFPRSQQVSAIVVVRNGERFLRDALQSIAAQTRPPDEILVIDGQSSDSTAQIAQS' A
#
# COMPACT_ATOMS: atom_id res chain seq x y z
N MET A 1 20.67 -29.30 5.00
CA MET A 1 20.01 -28.15 4.35
C MET A 1 18.91 -27.70 5.29
N ALA A 2 19.03 -26.50 5.87
CA ALA A 2 18.00 -25.98 6.75
C ALA A 2 16.76 -25.64 5.92
N ASP A 3 15.62 -26.20 6.32
CA ASP A 3 14.30 -25.85 5.81
C ASP A 3 13.97 -24.44 6.34
N PHE A 4 14.11 -23.42 5.50
CA PHE A 4 13.70 -22.07 5.86
C PHE A 4 12.17 -22.02 5.74
N PRO A 5 11.44 -21.58 6.78
CA PRO A 5 9.99 -21.47 6.71
C PRO A 5 9.61 -20.60 5.51
N ARG A 6 8.59 -21.01 4.74
CA ARG A 6 8.02 -20.20 3.65
C ARG A 6 7.90 -18.77 4.15
N SER A 7 8.57 -17.83 3.48
CA SER A 7 8.49 -16.41 3.80
C SER A 7 7.02 -16.03 3.93
N GLN A 8 6.60 -15.65 5.14
CA GLN A 8 5.21 -15.27 5.42
C GLN A 8 4.82 -14.14 4.46
N GLN A 9 3.85 -14.36 3.58
CA GLN A 9 3.38 -13.31 2.69
C GLN A 9 2.68 -12.23 3.52
N VAL A 10 2.96 -10.96 3.22
CA VAL A 10 2.39 -9.80 3.91
C VAL A 10 1.73 -8.89 2.90
N SER A 11 0.44 -8.63 3.13
CA SER A 11 -0.36 -7.67 2.37
C SER A 11 -0.56 -6.40 3.19
N ALA A 12 -0.26 -5.24 2.60
CA ALA A 12 -0.61 -3.95 3.18
C ALA A 12 -1.94 -3.45 2.60
N ILE A 13 -2.90 -3.14 3.46
CA ILE A 13 -4.21 -2.62 3.06
C ILE A 13 -4.29 -1.14 3.45
N VAL A 14 -4.51 -0.28 2.46
CA VAL A 14 -4.67 1.16 2.63
C VAL A 14 -6.10 1.55 2.28
N VAL A 15 -6.94 1.77 3.29
CA VAL A 15 -8.29 2.31 3.10
C VAL A 15 -8.22 3.82 3.16
N VAL A 16 -8.68 4.50 2.11
CA VAL A 16 -8.50 5.94 1.96
C VAL A 16 -9.75 6.58 1.37
N ARG A 17 -10.09 7.79 1.83
CA ARG A 17 -11.11 8.65 1.23
C ARG A 17 -10.61 10.09 1.25
N ASN A 18 -10.61 10.75 0.11
CA ASN A 18 -10.11 12.11 -0.09
C ASN A 18 -8.69 12.33 0.46
N GLY A 19 -7.78 11.42 0.13
CA GLY A 19 -6.40 11.39 0.59
C GLY A 19 -5.39 11.99 -0.39
N GLU A 20 -5.80 12.81 -1.37
CA GLU A 20 -4.89 13.26 -2.44
C GLU A 20 -3.60 13.91 -1.94
N ARG A 21 -3.65 14.57 -0.78
CA ARG A 21 -2.51 15.23 -0.15
C ARG A 21 -1.46 14.26 0.41
N PHE A 22 -1.86 13.06 0.82
CA PHE A 22 -1.02 12.16 1.62
C PHE A 22 -0.82 10.77 1.03
N LEU A 23 -1.68 10.35 0.09
CA LEU A 23 -1.67 8.98 -0.40
C LEU A 23 -0.32 8.61 -1.04
N ARG A 24 0.28 9.53 -1.81
CA ARG A 24 1.58 9.27 -2.44
C ARG A 24 2.69 9.02 -1.41
N ASP A 25 2.80 9.88 -0.41
CA ASP A 25 3.83 9.77 0.63
C ASP A 25 3.60 8.52 1.49
N ALA A 26 2.34 8.17 1.78
CA ALA A 26 1.99 6.96 2.50
C ALA A 26 2.40 5.69 1.73
N LEU A 27 2.09 5.62 0.43
CA LEU A 27 2.48 4.50 -0.42
C LEU A 27 4.01 4.39 -0.55
N GLN A 28 4.71 5.52 -0.67
CA GLN A 28 6.17 5.55 -0.67
C GLN A 28 6.77 5.05 0.65
N SER A 29 6.20 5.47 1.78
CA SER A 29 6.62 5.01 3.11
C SER A 29 6.46 3.50 3.29
N ILE A 30 5.33 2.94 2.86
CA ILE A 30 5.06 1.49 2.90
C ILE A 30 6.06 0.74 2.00
N ALA A 31 6.29 1.23 0.78
CA ALA A 31 7.22 0.61 -0.15
C ALA A 31 8.68 0.68 0.32
N ALA A 32 9.04 1.66 1.14
CA ALA A 32 10.40 1.88 1.64
C ALA A 32 10.72 1.13 2.95
N GLN A 33 9.81 0.31 3.49
CA GLN A 33 10.08 -0.48 4.68
C GLN A 33 11.25 -1.45 4.47
N THR A 34 12.03 -1.73 5.52
CA THR A 34 13.15 -2.69 5.49
C THR A 34 12.73 -4.11 5.06
N ARG A 35 11.44 -4.42 5.26
CA ARG A 35 10.74 -5.56 4.69
C ARG A 35 9.46 -5.05 4.03
N PRO A 36 9.46 -4.75 2.72
CA PRO A 36 8.25 -4.30 2.04
C PRO A 36 7.20 -5.42 2.01
N PRO A 37 5.90 -5.08 1.97
CA PRO A 37 4.85 -6.06 1.74
C PRO A 37 4.97 -6.66 0.32
N ASP A 38 4.45 -7.87 0.17
CA ASP A 38 4.39 -8.56 -1.13
C ASP A 38 3.33 -7.93 -2.05
N GLU A 39 2.30 -7.32 -1.47
CA GLU A 39 1.27 -6.57 -2.19
C GLU A 39 0.77 -5.37 -1.39
N ILE A 40 0.31 -4.34 -2.10
CA ILE A 40 -0.38 -3.18 -1.52
C ILE A 40 -1.75 -3.07 -2.17
N LEU A 41 -2.81 -3.15 -1.36
CA LEU A 41 -4.19 -3.01 -1.80
C LEU A 41 -4.72 -1.65 -1.33
N VAL A 42 -5.01 -0.76 -2.27
CA VAL A 42 -5.66 0.52 -1.99
C VAL A 42 -7.16 0.39 -2.18
N ILE A 43 -7.91 0.65 -1.11
CA ILE A 43 -9.37 0.61 -1.12
C ILE A 43 -9.87 2.06 -1.06
N ASP A 44 -10.31 2.57 -2.21
CA ASP A 44 -10.89 3.90 -2.30
C ASP A 44 -12.33 3.93 -1.75
N GLY A 45 -12.56 4.77 -0.75
CA GLY A 45 -13.84 4.97 -0.06
C GLY A 45 -14.76 5.94 -0.79
N GLN A 46 -14.87 5.83 -2.12
CA GLN A 46 -15.59 6.77 -2.99
C GLN A 46 -15.08 8.21 -2.84
N SER A 47 -13.81 8.41 -3.17
CA SER A 47 -13.23 9.75 -3.14
C SER A 47 -13.82 10.65 -4.23
N SER A 48 -13.87 11.94 -3.94
CA SER A 48 -14.32 13.00 -4.86
C SER A 48 -13.17 13.90 -5.32
N ASP A 49 -11.94 13.57 -4.94
CA ASP A 49 -10.70 14.29 -5.23
C ASP A 49 -9.76 13.42 -6.10
N SER A 50 -8.47 13.76 -6.16
CA SER A 50 -7.50 13.04 -7.00
C SER A 50 -7.05 11.67 -6.45
N THR A 51 -7.63 11.18 -5.35
CA THR A 51 -7.18 9.96 -4.64
C THR A 51 -7.15 8.74 -5.56
N ALA A 52 -8.21 8.51 -6.34
CA ALA A 52 -8.31 7.34 -7.20
C ALA A 52 -7.26 7.38 -8.33
N GLN A 53 -6.97 8.56 -8.89
CA GLN A 53 -5.90 8.70 -9.88
C GLN A 53 -4.52 8.47 -9.24
N ILE A 54 -4.29 8.97 -8.02
CA ILE A 54 -3.03 8.78 -7.30
C ILE A 54 -2.82 7.29 -6.95
N ALA A 55 -3.88 6.57 -6.61
CA ALA A 55 -3.82 5.13 -6.33
C ALA A 55 -3.42 4.28 -7.56
N GLN A 56 -3.60 4.80 -8.77
CA GLN A 56 -3.32 4.11 -10.04
C GLN A 56 -1.99 4.53 -10.70
N SER A 57 -1.23 5.45 -10.08
CA SER A 57 0.02 6.01 -10.64
C SER A 57 1.26 5.27 -10.16
#